data_AF-A0A0U1MQA1-F1
#
_entry.id   AF-A0A0U1MQA1-F1
#
_cell.length_a   1.000
_cell.length_b   1.000
_cell.length_c   1.000
_cell.angle_alpha   90.00
_cell.angle_beta   90.00
_cell.angle_gamma   90.00
#
_symmetry.space_group_name_H-M   'P 1'
#
loop_
_entity.id
_entity.type
_entity.pdbx_description
1 polymer ?
#
loop_
_entity_poly.entity_id
_entity_poly.type
_entity_poly.pdbx_seq_one_letter_code
_entity_poly.pdbx_strand_id
1 'polypeptide(L)'
;MKLDHDCVRHLLLEIETNKKIGEPLTEYNFKDNVVFGKYDFETVMYALLKLEEAKYVSVKFGWEDGHIYGYTINDITWSGH
;
A
#
# COMPACT_ATOMS: atom_id res chain seq x y z
N MET A 1 -13.27 5.78 8.03
CA MET A 1 -12.80 6.74 7.01
C MET A 1 -13.54 6.47 5.70
N LYS A 2 -13.63 7.47 4.81
CA LYS A 2 -14.12 7.29 3.44
C LYS A 2 -12.95 6.83 2.56
N LEU A 3 -13.17 5.86 1.67
CA LEU A 3 -12.15 5.42 0.73
C LEU A 3 -11.93 6.52 -0.32
N ASP A 4 -10.68 6.97 -0.45
CA ASP A 4 -10.26 7.88 -1.52
C ASP A 4 -9.87 7.05 -2.76
N HIS A 5 -10.70 7.13 -3.79
CA HIS A 5 -10.52 6.33 -5.01
C HIS A 5 -9.32 6.78 -5.85
N ASP A 6 -8.93 8.06 -5.77
CA ASP A 6 -7.74 8.56 -6.46
C ASP A 6 -6.48 8.06 -5.76
N CYS A 7 -6.49 8.03 -4.41
CA CYS A 7 -5.43 7.40 -3.63
C CYS A 7 -5.28 5.92 -3.98
N VAL A 8 -6.38 5.17 -4.05
CA VAL A 8 -6.36 3.74 -4.44
C VAL A 8 -5.70 3.57 -5.81
N ARG A 9 -6.13 4.35 -6.80
CA ARG A 9 -5.60 4.28 -8.16
C ARG A 9 -4.11 4.60 -8.22
N HIS A 10 -3.68 5.69 -7.57
CA HIS A 10 -2.27 6.06 -7.54
C HIS A 10 -1.43 5.02 -6.81
N LEU A 11 -1.90 4.51 -5.67
CA LEU A 11 -1.18 3.50 -4.90
C LEU A 11 -0.94 2.22 -5.70
N LEU A 12 -1.95 1.71 -6.43
CA LEU A 12 -1.79 0.54 -7.29
C LEU A 12 -0.75 0.77 -8.39
N LEU A 13 -0.81 1.92 -9.08
CA LEU A 13 0.16 2.28 -10.13
C LEU A 13 1.58 2.39 -9.59
N GLU A 14 1.75 2.97 -8.39
CA GLU A 14 3.06 3.10 -7.76
C GLU A 14 3.61 1.76 -7.27
N ILE A 15 2.76 0.87 -6.74
CA ILE A 15 3.17 -0.50 -6.41
C ILE A 15 3.62 -1.20 -7.70
N GLU A 16 2.81 -1.18 -8.76
CA GLU A 16 3.12 -1.86 -10.03
C GLU A 16 4.42 -1.35 -10.65
N THR A 17 4.66 -0.04 -10.60
CA THR A 17 5.85 0.59 -11.19
C THR A 17 7.14 0.27 -10.41
N ASN A 18 7.06 0.21 -9.07
CA ASN A 18 8.25 0.08 -8.22
C ASN A 18 8.54 -1.36 -7.80
N LYS A 19 7.55 -2.26 -7.88
CA LYS A 19 7.71 -3.64 -7.44
C LYS A 19 8.62 -4.43 -8.38
N LYS A 20 9.61 -5.10 -7.80
CA LYS A 20 10.44 -6.09 -8.50
C LYS A 20 10.21 -7.49 -7.94
N ILE A 21 10.45 -8.51 -8.77
CA ILE A 21 10.33 -9.91 -8.37
C ILE A 21 11.33 -10.18 -7.22
N GLY A 22 10.85 -10.76 -6.12
CA GLY A 22 11.66 -11.08 -4.95
C GLY A 22 11.99 -9.91 -4.02
N GLU A 23 11.59 -8.67 -4.36
CA GLU A 23 11.89 -7.47 -3.56
C GLU A 23 10.58 -6.84 -3.05
N PRO A 24 10.09 -7.17 -1.84
CA PRO A 24 8.87 -6.56 -1.30
C PRO A 24 9.04 -5.06 -1.08
N LEU A 25 7.94 -4.31 -1.16
CA LEU A 25 7.91 -2.88 -0.82
C LEU A 25 7.60 -2.73 0.67
N THR A 26 8.43 -1.97 1.38
CA THR A 26 8.38 -1.78 2.84
C THR A 26 8.58 -0.32 3.18
N GLU A 27 8.46 0.02 4.47
CA GLU A 27 8.81 1.35 4.97
C GLU A 27 10.27 1.75 4.69
N TYR A 28 11.17 0.83 4.34
CA TYR A 28 12.57 1.15 4.07
C TYR A 28 12.85 1.54 2.62
N ASN A 29 12.05 1.04 1.66
CA ASN A 29 12.28 1.28 0.23
C ASN A 29 11.09 1.94 -0.49
N PHE A 30 9.96 2.14 0.19
CA PHE A 30 8.74 2.68 -0.41
C PHE A 30 8.14 3.88 0.34
N LYS A 31 8.57 4.18 1.58
CA LYS A 31 8.02 5.31 2.36
C LYS A 31 8.20 6.67 1.69
N ASP A 32 9.24 6.81 0.87
CA ASP A 32 9.59 8.05 0.17
C ASP A 32 8.97 8.10 -1.25
N ASN A 33 8.07 7.16 -1.57
CA ASN A 33 7.36 7.14 -2.85
C ASN A 33 6.44 8.37 -2.99
N VAL A 34 6.23 8.80 -4.23
CA VAL A 34 5.42 9.98 -4.59
C VAL A 34 3.97 9.93 -4.05
N VAL A 35 3.42 8.74 -3.77
CA VAL A 35 2.09 8.59 -3.16
C VAL A 35 2.02 9.25 -1.78
N PHE A 36 3.08 9.16 -0.98
CA PHE A 36 3.17 9.79 0.35
C PHE A 36 3.43 11.29 0.29
N GLY A 37 3.77 11.84 -0.90
CA GLY A 37 3.78 13.28 -1.15
C GLY A 37 2.42 13.85 -1.57
N LYS A 38 1.47 12.98 -1.98
CA LYS A 38 0.13 13.36 -2.44
C LYS A 38 -0.95 13.13 -1.39
N TYR A 39 -0.76 12.14 -0.53
CA TYR A 39 -1.72 11.71 0.49
C TYR A 39 -1.00 11.54 1.82
N ASP A 40 -1.71 11.80 2.93
CA ASP A 40 -1.17 11.50 4.25
C ASP A 40 -1.03 9.99 4.49
N PHE A 41 -0.21 9.63 5.48
CA PHE A 41 0.08 8.23 5.80
C PHE A 41 -1.19 7.42 6.13
N GLU A 42 -2.13 7.99 6.89
CA GLU A 42 -3.36 7.30 7.27
C GLU A 42 -4.24 6.99 6.06
N THR A 43 -4.33 7.92 5.10
CA THR A 43 -5.08 7.74 3.85
C THR A 43 -4.48 6.63 2.99
N VAL A 44 -3.14 6.60 2.84
CA VAL A 44 -2.45 5.54 2.11
C VAL A 44 -2.62 4.19 2.80
N MET A 45 -2.43 4.13 4.12
CA MET A 45 -2.60 2.89 4.89
C MET A 45 -4.05 2.39 4.86
N TYR A 46 -5.03 3.29 4.94
CA TYR A 46 -6.44 2.92 4.82
C TYR A 46 -6.77 2.36 3.43
N ALA A 47 -6.25 2.97 2.36
CA ALA A 47 -6.39 2.44 1.00
C ALA A 47 -5.74 1.05 0.87
N LEU A 48 -4.52 0.89 1.39
CA LEU A 48 -3.78 -0.37 1.35
C LEU A 48 -4.50 -1.49 2.14
N LEU A 49 -5.09 -1.15 3.29
CA LEU A 49 -5.95 -2.06 4.07
C LEU A 49 -7.15 -2.54 3.26
N LYS A 50 -7.83 -1.64 2.55
CA LYS A 50 -8.99 -2.01 1.70
C LYS A 50 -8.60 -2.84 0.49
N LEU A 51 -7.43 -2.61 -0.08
CA LEU A 51 -6.88 -3.44 -1.15
C LEU A 51 -6.51 -4.85 -0.66
N GLU A 52 -5.98 -4.98 0.57
CA GLU A 52 -5.72 -6.27 1.21
C GLU A 52 -7.01 -7.04 1.51
N GLU A 53 -8.01 -6.34 2.07
CA GLU A 53 -9.33 -6.88 2.39
C GLU A 53 -10.01 -7.44 1.14
N ALA A 54 -9.95 -6.69 0.04
CA ALA A 54 -10.48 -7.09 -1.27
C ALA A 54 -9.60 -8.08 -2.05
N LYS A 55 -8.42 -8.45 -1.51
CA LYS A 55 -7.44 -9.35 -2.15
C LYS A 55 -6.93 -8.85 -3.51
N TYR A 56 -6.82 -7.54 -3.68
CA TYR A 56 -6.14 -6.91 -4.82
C TYR A 56 -4.64 -6.73 -4.61
N VAL A 57 -4.21 -6.58 -3.34
CA VAL A 57 -2.79 -6.49 -2.98
C VAL A 57 -2.50 -7.49 -1.87
N SER A 58 -1.41 -8.22 -2.00
CA SER A 58 -0.87 -9.06 -0.93
C SER A 58 0.04 -8.21 -0.04
N VAL A 59 -0.43 -7.85 1.15
CA VAL A 59 0.32 -7.02 2.09
C VAL A 59 0.18 -7.55 3.51
N LYS A 60 1.24 -7.38 4.30
CA LYS A 60 1.23 -7.61 5.76
C LYS A 60 1.42 -6.27 6.46
N PHE A 61 0.74 -6.10 7.60
CA PHE A 61 0.82 -4.90 8.42
C PHE A 61 1.42 -5.24 9.78
N GLY A 62 2.31 -4.38 10.27
CA GLY A 62 2.75 -4.33 11.66
C GLY A 62 1.85 -3.38 12.44
N TRP A 63 1.29 -3.86 13.56
CA TRP A 63 0.40 -3.09 14.42
C TRP A 63 1.00 -2.90 15.81
N GLU A 64 0.93 -1.68 16.34
CA GLU A 64 1.34 -1.32 17.69
C GLU A 64 0.36 -0.28 18.23
N ASP A 65 -0.20 -0.50 19.41
CA ASP A 65 -1.18 0.38 20.08
C ASP A 65 -2.36 0.81 19.18
N GLY A 66 -2.80 -0.06 18.25
CA GLY A 66 -3.90 0.22 17.33
C GLY A 66 -3.50 1.04 16.09
N HIS A 67 -2.22 1.34 15.92
CA HIS A 67 -1.66 2.06 14.78
C HIS A 67 -0.81 1.15 13.90
N ILE A 68 -0.79 1.42 12.60
CA ILE A 68 0.12 0.75 11.67
C ILE A 68 1.49 1.41 11.79
N TYR A 69 2.50 0.64 12.23
CA TYR A 69 3.89 1.11 12.33
C TYR A 69 4.79 0.59 11.20
N GLY A 70 4.35 -0.43 10.47
CA GLY A 70 5.10 -1.04 9.38
C GLY A 70 4.21 -1.76 8.38
N TYR A 71 4.72 -1.96 7.16
CA TYR A 71 3.99 -2.67 6.12
C TYR A 71 4.95 -3.43 5.20
N THR A 72 4.48 -4.53 4.62
CA THR A 72 5.24 -5.31 3.63
C THR A 72 4.32 -5.71 2.51
N ILE A 73 4.41 -4.99 1.39
CA ILE A 73 3.66 -5.25 0.16
C ILE A 73 4.44 -6.31 -0.63
N ASN A 74 3.89 -7.51 -0.70
CA ASN A 74 4.52 -8.66 -1.34
C ASN A 74 4.29 -8.69 -2.85
N ASP A 75 3.06 -8.39 -3.31
CA ASP A 75 2.72 -8.32 -4.73
C ASP A 75 1.32 -7.73 -4.97
N ILE A 76 1.06 -7.34 -6.22
CA ILE A 76 -0.31 -7.13 -6.74
C ILE A 76 -0.86 -8.50 -7.14
N THR A 77 -2.13 -8.78 -6.82
CA THR A 77 -2.76 -10.05 -7.24
C THR A 77 -3.25 -9.96 -8.68
N TRP A 78 -3.59 -11.09 -9.30
CA TRP A 78 -4.20 -11.09 -10.64
C TRP A 78 -5.44 -10.18 -10.73
N SER A 79 -6.25 -10.10 -9.68
CA SER A 79 -7.44 -9.26 -9.64
C SER A 79 -7.15 -7.78 -9.37
N GLY A 80 -5.93 -7.45 -8.94
CA GLY A 80 -5.48 -6.08 -8.72
C GLY A 80 -4.90 -5.41 -9.96
N HIS A 81 -4.54 -6.19 -10.98
CA HIS A 81 -4.24 -5.72 -12.34
C HIS A 81 -5.52 -5.59 -13.17
#